data_AF-A0A2V5X601-F1
#
_entry.id   AF-A0A2V5X601-F1
#
_cell.length_a   1.000
_cell.length_b   1.000
_cell.length_c   1.000
_cell.angle_alpha   90.00
_cell.angle_beta   90.00
_cell.angle_gamma   90.00
#
_symmetry.space_group_name_H-M   'P 1'
#
loop_
_entity.id
_entity.type
_entity.pdbx_description
1 polymer ?
#
loop_
_entity_poly.entity_id
_entity_poly.type
_entity_poly.pdbx_seq_one_letter_code
_entity_poly.pdbx_strand_id
1 'polypeptide(L)'
;GTVGLWCGLHGESFLGAGMHHLECRFDHVLLRKQLSKIDIVTMKPFSDFPFLKQAFTEGERWPVRRERLEKLRGARLITDEQFQKFATEGAIGSHLENLQRKGGFKGFNQHAVSLIISETDPRKQRLDQHTAA
;
A
#
# COMPACT_ATOMS: atom_id res chain seq x y z
N GLY A 1 -8.22 5.26 10.58
CA GLY A 1 -8.10 5.37 9.11
C GLY A 1 -7.07 4.38 8.59
N THR A 2 -6.91 4.24 7.27
CA THR A 2 -6.04 3.23 6.63
C THR A 2 -4.62 3.19 7.20
N VAL A 3 -3.91 4.33 7.15
CA VAL A 3 -2.48 4.37 7.55
C VAL A 3 -2.30 4.02 9.02
N GLY A 4 -3.18 4.52 9.91
CA GLY A 4 -3.12 4.18 11.34
C GLY A 4 -3.35 2.69 11.61
N LEU A 5 -4.28 2.05 10.87
CA LEU A 5 -4.46 0.60 10.98
C LEU A 5 -3.25 -0.16 10.45
N TRP A 6 -2.71 0.26 9.31
CA TRP A 6 -1.49 -0.31 8.73
C TRP A 6 -0.31 -0.26 9.72
N CYS A 7 -0.09 0.90 10.36
CA CYS A 7 0.91 1.04 11.42
C CYS A 7 0.60 0.16 12.64
N GLY A 8 -0.66 -0.04 12.98
CA GLY A 8 -1.04 -0.97 14.05
C GLY A 8 -0.70 -2.43 13.73
N LEU A 9 -0.82 -2.84 12.46
CA LEU A 9 -0.50 -4.19 11.98
C LEU A 9 1.02 -4.41 11.87
N HIS A 10 1.75 -3.41 11.35
CA HIS A 10 3.16 -3.55 10.96
C HIS A 10 4.16 -2.86 11.91
N GLY A 11 3.68 -1.94 12.74
CA GLY A 11 4.47 -1.14 13.68
C GLY A 11 4.67 0.30 13.21
N GLU A 12 5.15 1.15 14.12
CA GLU A 12 5.22 2.60 13.92
C GLU A 12 6.66 3.11 13.67
N SER A 13 7.69 2.29 13.91
CA SER A 13 9.09 2.67 13.70
C SER A 13 9.54 2.37 12.27
N PHE A 14 10.23 3.32 11.62
CA PHE A 14 10.90 3.12 10.34
C PHE A 14 11.90 1.96 10.37
N LEU A 15 12.68 1.82 11.46
CA LEU A 15 13.61 0.71 11.68
C LEU A 15 12.91 -0.56 12.21
N GLY A 16 11.61 -0.47 12.50
CA GLY A 16 10.68 -1.60 12.55
C GLY A 16 10.10 -1.85 11.15
N ALA A 17 8.78 -2.02 11.01
CA ALA A 17 8.14 -2.13 9.69
C ALA A 17 7.28 -0.90 9.33
N GLY A 18 7.48 0.24 9.99
CA GLY A 18 6.62 1.42 9.91
C GLY A 18 6.87 2.35 8.71
N MET A 19 6.77 1.86 7.49
CA MET A 19 6.77 2.68 6.27
C MET A 19 5.66 2.23 5.32
N HIS A 20 4.49 2.89 5.34
CA HIS A 20 3.37 2.50 4.46
C HIS A 20 3.74 2.53 2.97
N HIS A 21 4.50 3.53 2.57
CA HIS A 21 5.04 3.61 1.21
C HIS A 21 6.32 4.43 1.17
N LEU A 22 7.13 4.20 0.15
CA LEU A 22 8.25 5.04 -0.24
C LEU A 22 7.90 5.74 -1.55
N GLU A 23 7.87 7.08 -1.56
CA GLU A 23 7.72 7.84 -2.80
C GLU A 23 9.09 8.14 -3.41
N CYS A 24 9.24 7.86 -4.70
CA CYS A 24 10.46 8.17 -5.45
C CYS A 24 10.10 8.71 -6.84
N ARG A 25 10.97 9.58 -7.36
CA ARG A 25 10.78 10.19 -8.68
C ARG A 25 11.45 9.36 -9.77
N PHE A 26 10.66 8.96 -10.76
CA PHE A 26 11.13 8.17 -11.89
C PHE A 26 10.56 8.68 -13.22
N ASP A 27 11.06 8.13 -14.33
CA ASP A 27 10.25 8.06 -15.55
C ASP A 27 9.15 7.03 -15.31
N HIS A 28 7.91 7.49 -15.28
CA HIS A 28 6.76 6.70 -14.83
C HIS A 28 6.51 5.49 -15.74
N VAL A 29 6.65 5.66 -17.05
CA VAL A 29 6.37 4.60 -18.03
C VAL A 29 7.53 3.60 -18.05
N LEU A 30 8.77 4.10 -18.02
CA LEU A 30 9.94 3.24 -18.01
C LEU A 30 10.02 2.38 -16.75
N LEU A 31 9.79 2.96 -15.56
CA LEU A 31 9.83 2.20 -14.31
C LEU A 31 8.79 1.08 -14.31
N ARG A 32 7.54 1.36 -14.72
CA ARG A 32 6.49 0.34 -14.82
C ARG A 32 6.91 -0.83 -15.69
N LYS A 33 7.52 -0.54 -16.86
CA LYS A 33 8.04 -1.56 -17.78
C LYS A 33 9.24 -2.33 -17.19
N GLN A 34 10.04 -1.72 -16.34
CA GLN A 34 11.19 -2.39 -15.70
C GLN A 34 10.73 -3.28 -14.55
N LEU A 35 9.85 -2.79 -13.69
CA LEU A 35 9.28 -3.54 -12.57
C LEU A 35 8.48 -4.77 -13.05
N SER A 36 7.73 -4.65 -14.15
CA SER A 36 6.97 -5.78 -14.70
C SER A 36 7.85 -6.92 -15.23
N LYS A 37 9.15 -6.69 -15.47
CA LYS A 37 10.10 -7.75 -15.89
C LYS A 37 10.63 -8.58 -14.74
N ILE A 38 10.41 -8.12 -13.51
CA ILE A 38 10.79 -8.79 -12.27
C ILE A 38 9.54 -9.06 -11.40
N ASP A 39 8.39 -9.21 -12.07
CA ASP A 39 7.10 -9.56 -11.47
C ASP A 39 6.58 -8.59 -10.40
N ILE A 40 7.09 -7.35 -10.38
CA ILE A 40 6.53 -6.27 -9.54
C ILE A 40 5.45 -5.55 -10.32
N VAL A 41 4.20 -5.79 -9.93
CA VAL A 41 3.02 -5.19 -10.56
C VAL A 41 2.82 -3.76 -10.05
N THR A 42 2.54 -2.83 -10.96
CA THR A 42 2.14 -1.46 -10.61
C THR A 42 0.63 -1.31 -10.78
N MET A 43 -0.06 -0.88 -9.71
CA MET A 43 -1.49 -0.59 -9.69
C MET A 43 -1.88 0.41 -10.79
N LYS A 44 -3.19 0.53 -11.05
CA LYS A 44 -3.71 1.58 -11.93
C LYS A 44 -3.26 2.96 -11.39
N PRO A 45 -2.79 3.88 -12.24
CA PRO A 45 -2.41 5.22 -11.78
C PRO A 45 -3.60 5.93 -11.13
N PHE A 46 -3.39 6.47 -9.93
CA PHE A 46 -4.37 7.33 -9.25
C PHE A 46 -4.22 8.80 -9.67
N SER A 47 -3.14 9.13 -10.39
CA SER A 47 -2.97 10.38 -11.12
C SER A 47 -2.32 10.11 -12.47
N ASP A 48 -2.88 10.65 -13.56
CA ASP A 48 -2.35 10.45 -14.93
C ASP A 48 -2.47 11.70 -15.81
N PHE A 49 -2.07 12.85 -15.28
CA PHE A 49 -2.01 14.10 -16.03
C PHE A 49 -0.67 14.23 -16.77
N PRO A 50 -0.58 15.02 -17.86
CA PRO A 50 0.68 15.26 -18.57
C PRO A 50 1.82 15.79 -17.67
N PHE A 51 1.48 16.52 -16.61
CA PHE A 51 2.41 17.15 -15.68
C PHE A 51 2.59 16.39 -14.35
N LEU A 52 1.72 15.43 -14.04
CA LEU A 52 1.73 14.64 -12.81
C LEU A 52 1.21 13.22 -13.08
N LYS A 53 2.08 12.22 -12.90
CA LYS A 53 1.69 10.80 -12.94
C LYS A 53 2.09 10.15 -11.63
N GLN A 54 1.19 9.35 -11.06
CA GLN A 54 1.41 8.66 -9.80
C GLN A 54 0.74 7.30 -9.81
N ALA A 55 1.46 6.28 -9.38
CA ALA A 55 0.95 4.93 -9.19
C ALA A 55 1.72 4.23 -8.07
N PHE A 56 1.05 3.39 -7.30
CA PHE A 56 1.70 2.50 -6.34
C PHE A 56 2.02 1.16 -6.99
N THR A 57 3.04 0.47 -6.49
CA THR A 57 3.12 -0.98 -6.68
C THR A 57 2.03 -1.68 -5.91
N GLU A 58 1.63 -2.87 -6.37
CA GLU A 58 0.86 -3.76 -5.51
C GLU A 58 1.69 -4.08 -4.26
N GLY A 59 1.03 -4.08 -3.10
CA GLY A 59 1.68 -4.37 -1.84
C GLY A 59 1.74 -5.87 -1.62
N GLU A 60 2.90 -6.38 -1.21
CA GLU A 60 3.02 -7.77 -0.75
C GLU A 60 2.17 -8.00 0.50
N ARG A 61 1.83 -9.26 0.79
CA ARG A 61 1.23 -9.62 2.07
C ARG A 61 2.29 -10.07 3.05
N TRP A 62 2.29 -9.46 4.24
CA TRP A 62 3.20 -9.80 5.32
C TRP A 62 2.45 -10.49 6.45
N PRO A 63 3.06 -11.51 7.09
CA PRO A 63 2.54 -12.09 8.32
C PRO A 63 2.39 -11.01 9.39
N VAL A 64 1.24 -10.99 10.07
CA VAL A 64 0.99 -10.04 11.15
C VAL A 64 1.25 -10.72 12.48
N ARG A 65 2.04 -10.08 13.34
CA ARG A 65 2.30 -10.58 14.69
C ARG A 65 1.01 -10.69 15.49
N ARG A 66 0.82 -11.85 16.14
CA ARG A 66 -0.41 -12.16 16.87
C ARG A 66 -0.70 -11.15 17.98
N GLU A 67 0.32 -10.68 18.70
CA GLU A 67 0.15 -9.69 19.77
C GLU A 67 -0.43 -8.35 19.25
N ARG A 68 -0.10 -7.97 18.01
CA ARG A 68 -0.63 -6.75 17.39
C ARG A 68 -2.09 -6.89 17.02
N LEU A 69 -2.47 -8.05 16.49
CA LEU A 69 -3.87 -8.38 16.21
C LEU A 69 -4.72 -8.35 17.48
N GLU A 70 -4.21 -8.88 18.60
CA GLU A 70 -4.91 -8.84 19.89
C GLU A 70 -5.12 -7.42 20.38
N LYS A 71 -4.08 -6.59 20.31
CA LYS A 71 -4.17 -5.18 20.68
C LYS A 71 -5.21 -4.44 19.83
N LEU A 72 -5.17 -4.63 18.51
CA LEU A 72 -6.12 -4.00 17.58
C LEU A 72 -7.56 -4.46 17.82
N ARG A 73 -7.77 -5.76 18.06
CA ARG A 73 -9.09 -6.30 18.37
C ARG A 73 -9.61 -5.81 19.73
N GLY A 74 -8.76 -5.83 20.77
CA GLY A 74 -9.09 -5.33 22.10
C GLY A 74 -9.47 -3.84 22.09
N ALA A 75 -8.82 -3.06 21.23
CA ALA A 75 -9.15 -1.66 20.96
C ALA A 75 -10.35 -1.46 20.01
N ARG A 76 -11.01 -2.54 19.55
CA ARG A 76 -12.12 -2.54 18.59
C ARG A 76 -11.81 -1.84 17.27
N LEU A 77 -10.53 -1.82 16.87
CA LEU A 77 -10.09 -1.24 15.60
C LEU A 77 -10.24 -2.24 14.43
N ILE A 78 -10.36 -3.52 14.74
CA ILE A 78 -10.67 -4.61 13.81
C ILE A 78 -11.75 -5.52 14.42
N THR A 79 -12.53 -6.17 13.57
CA THR A 79 -13.51 -7.20 13.97
C THR A 79 -12.85 -8.55 14.22
N ASP A 80 -13.57 -9.50 14.85
CA ASP A 80 -13.10 -10.88 14.98
C ASP A 80 -12.85 -11.54 13.62
N GLU A 81 -13.70 -11.27 12.64
CA GLU A 81 -13.51 -11.77 11.27
C GLU A 81 -12.22 -11.22 10.64
N GLN A 82 -11.99 -9.90 10.73
CA GLN A 82 -10.77 -9.27 10.22
C GLN A 82 -9.53 -9.79 10.94
N PHE A 83 -9.63 -10.04 12.25
CA PHE A 83 -8.56 -10.65 13.03
C PHE A 83 -8.21 -12.05 12.52
N GLN A 84 -9.20 -12.91 12.29
CA GLN A 84 -8.95 -14.26 11.77
C GLN A 84 -8.34 -14.20 10.36
N LYS A 85 -8.86 -13.30 9.52
CA LYS A 85 -8.32 -13.05 8.19
C LYS A 85 -6.86 -12.61 8.24
N PHE A 86 -6.51 -11.61 9.04
CA PHE A 86 -5.11 -11.15 9.13
C PHE A 86 -4.19 -12.17 9.81
N ALA A 87 -4.70 -13.00 10.72
CA ALA A 87 -3.92 -14.08 11.34
C ALA A 87 -3.58 -15.20 10.36
N THR A 88 -4.45 -15.46 9.38
CA THR A 88 -4.30 -16.55 8.40
C THR A 88 -3.65 -16.09 7.10
N GLU A 89 -4.05 -14.95 6.58
CA GLU A 89 -3.66 -14.43 5.26
C GLU A 89 -2.58 -13.35 5.32
N GLY A 90 -2.22 -12.89 6.53
CA GLY A 90 -1.43 -11.67 6.70
C GLY A 90 -2.18 -10.41 6.26
N ALA A 91 -1.46 -9.29 6.18
CA ALA A 91 -1.99 -8.00 5.75
C ALA A 91 -1.09 -7.37 4.69
N ILE A 92 -1.65 -6.51 3.85
CA ILE A 92 -0.88 -5.77 2.84
C ILE A 92 0.21 -4.93 3.52
N GLY A 93 1.42 -5.03 3.00
CA GLY A 93 2.63 -4.37 3.46
C GLY A 93 2.85 -3.05 2.75
N SER A 94 4.12 -2.71 2.54
CA SER A 94 4.51 -1.42 1.97
C SER A 94 4.34 -1.36 0.45
N HIS A 95 4.26 -0.14 -0.06
CA HIS A 95 4.20 0.16 -1.49
C HIS A 95 5.38 1.02 -1.93
N LEU A 96 5.84 0.86 -3.17
CA LEU A 96 6.65 1.87 -3.83
C LEU A 96 5.71 2.79 -4.62
N GLU A 97 5.78 4.10 -4.36
CA GLU A 97 5.10 5.09 -5.17
C GLU A 97 6.02 5.57 -6.31
N ASN A 98 5.56 5.33 -7.53
CA ASN A 98 6.16 5.81 -8.76
C ASN A 98 5.61 7.20 -9.10
N LEU A 99 6.37 8.24 -8.75
CA LEU A 99 6.01 9.63 -9.00
C LEU A 99 6.75 10.16 -10.25
N GLN A 100 6.02 10.82 -11.14
CA GLN A 100 6.60 11.69 -12.16
C GLN A 100 5.96 13.08 -12.12
N ARG A 101 6.81 14.11 -12.02
CA ARG A 101 6.41 15.52 -12.07
C ARG A 101 7.14 16.22 -13.21
N LYS A 102 6.41 17.04 -13.97
CA LYS A 102 6.94 17.93 -15.02
C LYS A 102 6.50 19.37 -14.78
N GLY A 103 7.16 20.33 -15.44
CA GLY A 103 6.73 21.73 -15.46
C GLY A 103 6.72 22.45 -14.11
N GLY A 104 7.50 21.99 -13.12
CA GLY A 104 7.61 22.65 -11.82
C GLY A 104 6.42 22.45 -10.87
N PHE A 105 5.48 21.55 -11.17
CA PHE A 105 4.34 21.27 -10.30
C PHE A 105 4.76 20.66 -8.95
N LYS A 106 4.39 21.32 -7.84
CA LYS A 106 4.74 20.92 -6.45
C LYS A 106 3.54 20.50 -5.59
N GLY A 107 2.32 20.52 -6.12
CA GLY A 107 1.11 20.25 -5.36
C GLY A 107 0.81 18.76 -5.13
N PHE A 108 -0.18 18.49 -4.29
CA PHE A 108 -0.81 17.18 -4.14
C PHE A 108 -2.28 17.29 -4.53
N ASN A 109 -2.80 16.32 -5.27
CA ASN A 109 -4.24 16.22 -5.51
C ASN A 109 -4.86 15.45 -4.34
N GLN A 110 -5.48 16.18 -3.40
CA GLN A 110 -6.06 15.60 -2.17
C GLN A 110 -7.10 14.51 -2.44
N HIS A 111 -7.88 14.64 -3.52
CA HIS A 111 -8.84 13.61 -3.91
C HIS A 111 -8.13 12.33 -4.35
N ALA A 112 -7.10 12.46 -5.17
CA ALA A 112 -6.29 11.33 -5.64
C ALA A 112 -5.55 10.62 -4.49
N VAL A 113 -5.02 11.39 -3.53
CA VAL A 113 -4.42 10.87 -2.29
C VAL A 113 -5.45 10.11 -1.45
N SER A 114 -6.65 10.67 -1.27
CA SER A 114 -7.71 10.02 -0.50
C SER A 114 -8.16 8.69 -1.13
N LEU A 115 -8.22 8.66 -2.47
CA LEU A 115 -8.56 7.46 -3.23
C LEU A 115 -7.53 6.35 -2.99
N ILE A 116 -6.24 6.63 -3.26
CA ILE A 116 -5.20 5.60 -3.16
C ILE A 116 -5.04 5.08 -1.73
N ILE A 117 -5.12 5.94 -0.72
CA ILE A 117 -5.10 5.52 0.69
C ILE A 117 -6.32 4.66 1.05
N SER A 118 -7.45 4.82 0.37
CA SER A 118 -8.61 3.94 0.55
C SER A 118 -8.42 2.60 -0.14
N GLU A 119 -7.78 2.61 -1.32
CA GLU A 119 -7.49 1.42 -2.12
C GLU A 119 -6.41 0.53 -1.48
N THR A 120 -5.50 1.09 -0.69
CA THR A 120 -4.49 0.34 0.06
C THR A 120 -4.93 -0.05 1.47
N ASP A 121 -6.22 0.11 1.80
CA ASP A 121 -6.74 -0.28 3.12
C ASP A 121 -6.62 -1.79 3.34
N PRO A 122 -5.89 -2.27 4.37
CA PRO A 122 -5.73 -3.69 4.65
C PRO A 122 -7.05 -4.46 4.74
N ARG A 123 -8.13 -3.81 5.16
CA ARG A 123 -9.45 -4.43 5.34
C ARG A 123 -10.15 -4.73 4.02
N LYS A 124 -9.80 -4.00 2.95
CA LYS A 124 -10.41 -4.14 1.61
C LYS A 124 -9.65 -5.12 0.72
N GLN A 125 -8.41 -5.45 1.07
CA GLN A 125 -7.59 -6.35 0.27
C GLN A 125 -8.14 -7.77 0.31
N ARG A 126 -8.38 -8.36 -0.85
CA ARG A 126 -8.70 -9.78 -1.00
C ARG A 126 -7.42 -10.55 -1.29
N LEU A 127 -7.44 -11.87 -1.05
CA LEU A 127 -6.49 -12.76 -1.71
C LEU A 127 -6.96 -12.82 -3.16
N ASP A 128 -6.35 -12.01 -4.02
CA ASP A 128 -6.52 -12.23 -5.44
C ASP A 128 -5.67 -13.45 -5.82
N GLN A 129 -6.27 -14.34 -6.60
CA GLN A 129 -5.65 -15.57 -7.08
C GLN A 129 -4.56 -15.23 -8.10
N HIS A 130 -3.42 -14.76 -7.64
CA HIS A 130 -2.17 -14.85 -8.38
C HIS A 130 -1.28 -15.92 -7.72
N THR A 131 -1.89 -17.04 -7.36
CA THR A 131 -1.17 -18.30 -7.18
C THR A 131 -0.90 -18.90 -8.55
N ALA A 132 0.39 -18.93 -8.88
CA ALA A 132 1.05 -19.86 -9.81
C ALA A 132 0.58 -19.85 -11.28
N ALA A 133 1.44 -19.35 -12.14
CA ALA A 133 1.76 -20.03 -13.40
C ALA A 133 3.22 -20.50 -13.32
#